data_AF-A0A9E5DVT9-F1
#
_entry.id   AF-A0A9E5DVT9-F1
#
_cell.length_a   1.000
_cell.length_b   1.000
_cell.length_c   1.000
_cell.angle_alpha   90.00
_cell.angle_beta   90.00
_cell.angle_gamma   90.00
#
_symmetry.space_group_name_H-M   'P 1'
#
loop_
_entity.id
_entity.type
_entity.pdbx_description
1 polymer ?
#
loop_
_entity_poly.entity_id
_entity_poly.type
_entity_poly.pdbx_seq_one_letter_code
_entity_poly.pdbx_strand_id
1 'polypeptide(L)'
;MKNSAISKTTAVAATVLLLASSAWASLAAGLSKSEVFDRCAPATALIVLATPSGSEVGSGVVVDPKGLLITNYHVVADAPRARSFAVFLYDPKERIVEEDLRAYLDSHKSKALQPKVLRVDVENDLALLQLPERKGGYPFVAWGDSDAAKVGQDVIAIGNPQGLAWTLTSGSISAIRKNALQTETAINPGNSGGPLLDMDAKLIGINTYIRRNAQSLGFARPVNLVRGFVEQKGDLGHAIAGAQPTTPQAGKAESPVHLPSGAQMSVLVKRLFADIEKRFPGEAGKRVLCALFSAMTYSGRTVVSGVGDVAWLNDSLAAALESVPKPDRAKSAQYIEQNLPLLAISTTGKLWLRSGAKYFDVGPATAMDVDDVTGQIYATDQEGNVVAYDRGTGSWKQTGIGQARDIEASEGVLYVLDKAGIVSAVVGAKRSPLSQRPVQGSLLATRGTLYVLDQREGALFRWKGGHWDKDGEPIAKGVREVRANGPTWYGLDRGGGVYSGTQANYIDREGDLIGIWLMGDDLLGLDREGVLHHWHNQAQKWHALTP
;
A
#
# COMPACT_ATOMS: atom_id res chain seq x y z
N MET A 1 26.56 -31.76 68.53
CA MET A 1 25.52 -32.83 68.62
C MET A 1 24.32 -32.19 69.31
N LYS A 2 23.09 -32.10 68.79
CA LYS A 2 22.42 -32.70 67.64
C LYS A 2 21.54 -31.67 66.95
N ASN A 3 21.43 -31.87 65.64
CA ASN A 3 20.75 -31.08 64.64
C ASN A 3 19.25 -30.90 64.84
N SER A 4 18.86 -29.68 64.48
CA SER A 4 17.61 -29.22 63.89
C SER A 4 16.78 -30.29 63.17
N ALA A 5 15.69 -30.69 63.83
CA ALA A 5 14.49 -31.17 63.17
C ALA A 5 13.62 -29.97 62.75
N ILE A 6 14.12 -29.13 61.85
CA ILE A 6 13.23 -28.25 61.06
C ILE A 6 12.82 -29.08 59.85
N SER A 7 11.80 -29.91 60.09
CA SER A 7 10.87 -30.51 59.13
C SER A 7 11.25 -30.36 57.64
N LYS A 8 11.75 -31.45 57.05
CA LYS A 8 11.92 -31.61 55.58
C LYS A 8 10.62 -31.31 54.81
N THR A 9 9.47 -31.40 55.47
CA THR A 9 8.14 -31.06 54.95
C THR A 9 7.97 -29.57 54.63
N THR A 10 8.65 -28.66 55.34
CA THR A 10 8.49 -27.21 55.11
C THR A 10 9.33 -26.73 53.91
N ALA A 11 10.48 -27.36 53.67
CA ALA A 11 11.30 -27.10 52.49
C ALA A 11 10.67 -27.67 51.21
N VAL A 12 10.08 -28.87 51.27
CA VAL A 12 9.38 -29.47 50.11
C VAL A 12 8.11 -28.70 49.76
N ALA A 13 7.35 -28.20 50.74
CA ALA A 13 6.19 -27.35 50.48
C ALA A 13 6.58 -26.01 49.82
N ALA A 14 7.68 -25.38 50.26
CA ALA A 14 8.18 -24.15 49.64
C ALA A 14 8.70 -24.39 48.21
N THR A 15 9.39 -25.50 47.95
CA THR A 15 9.87 -25.85 46.59
C THR A 15 8.73 -26.27 45.66
N VAL A 16 7.69 -26.95 46.16
CA VAL A 16 6.48 -27.30 45.37
C VAL A 16 5.62 -26.06 45.10
N LEU A 17 5.52 -25.10 46.03
CA LEU A 17 4.84 -23.81 45.76
C LEU A 17 5.63 -22.93 44.78
N LEU A 18 6.97 -22.92 44.83
CA LEU A 18 7.77 -22.20 43.84
C LEU A 18 7.70 -22.85 42.45
N LEU A 19 7.74 -24.19 42.35
CA LEU A 19 7.60 -24.92 41.09
C LEU A 19 6.17 -24.85 40.52
N ALA A 20 5.15 -24.82 41.39
CA ALA A 20 3.77 -24.58 40.99
C ALA A 20 3.57 -23.13 40.51
N SER A 21 4.23 -22.14 41.12
CA SER A 21 4.13 -20.75 40.66
C SER A 21 4.72 -20.54 39.26
N SER A 22 5.82 -21.22 38.92
CA SER A 22 6.39 -21.20 37.56
C SER A 22 5.57 -21.99 36.55
N ALA A 23 4.92 -23.09 36.98
CA ALA A 23 4.03 -23.88 36.12
C ALA A 23 2.69 -23.18 35.87
N TRP A 24 2.19 -22.39 36.83
CA TRP A 24 0.98 -21.58 36.66
C TRP A 24 1.27 -20.29 35.87
N ALA A 25 2.47 -19.72 35.99
CA ALA A 25 2.91 -18.60 35.16
C ALA A 25 3.05 -19.00 33.67
N SER A 26 3.37 -20.26 33.38
CA SER A 26 3.47 -20.80 32.01
C SER A 26 2.13 -21.31 31.45
N LEU A 27 1.13 -21.62 32.30
CA LEU A 27 -0.26 -21.82 31.85
C LEU A 27 -1.04 -20.51 31.70
N ALA A 28 -0.63 -19.44 32.39
CA ALA A 28 -1.24 -18.11 32.30
C ALA A 28 -0.67 -17.23 31.18
N ALA A 29 0.52 -17.57 30.66
CA ALA A 29 1.08 -16.94 29.48
C ALA A 29 0.53 -17.66 28.23
N GLY A 30 -0.26 -16.95 27.41
CA GLY A 30 -0.67 -17.44 26.09
C GLY A 30 0.54 -17.78 25.21
N LEU A 31 0.29 -18.36 24.03
CA LEU A 31 1.39 -18.73 23.11
C LEU A 31 2.25 -17.50 22.78
N SER A 32 3.54 -17.71 22.60
CA SER A 32 4.40 -16.69 22.02
C SER A 32 4.05 -16.47 20.55
N LYS A 33 4.42 -15.30 19.99
CA LYS A 33 4.18 -15.00 18.56
C LYS A 33 4.85 -16.02 17.63
N SER A 34 6.01 -16.54 18.01
CA SER A 34 6.71 -17.60 17.27
C SER A 34 5.90 -18.90 17.29
N GLU A 35 5.35 -19.28 18.43
CA GLU A 35 4.54 -20.51 18.53
C GLU A 35 3.22 -20.39 17.77
N VAL A 36 2.60 -19.20 17.73
CA VAL A 36 1.44 -18.94 16.87
C VAL A 36 1.82 -19.06 15.39
N PHE A 37 2.96 -18.48 14.99
CA PHE A 37 3.47 -18.60 13.63
C PHE A 37 3.72 -20.06 13.24
N ASP A 38 4.48 -20.80 14.04
CA ASP A 38 4.85 -22.20 13.75
C ASP A 38 3.61 -23.10 13.63
N ARG A 39 2.55 -22.80 14.39
CA ARG A 39 1.27 -23.53 14.33
C ARG A 39 0.42 -23.17 13.11
N CYS A 40 0.38 -21.89 12.73
CA CYS A 40 -0.58 -21.39 11.74
C CYS A 40 0.00 -21.17 10.34
N ALA A 41 1.28 -20.83 10.21
CA ALA A 41 1.93 -20.61 8.93
C ALA A 41 1.79 -21.79 7.96
N PRO A 42 1.89 -23.09 8.37
CA PRO A 42 1.67 -24.23 7.48
C PRO A 42 0.29 -24.29 6.81
N ALA A 43 -0.70 -23.61 7.40
CA ALA A 43 -2.06 -23.50 6.90
C ALA A 43 -2.30 -22.17 6.16
N THR A 44 -1.34 -21.25 6.16
CA THR A 44 -1.39 -20.02 5.37
C THR A 44 -0.94 -20.32 3.94
N ALA A 45 -1.60 -19.69 2.99
CA ALA A 45 -1.38 -19.88 1.57
C ALA A 45 -0.84 -18.61 0.92
N LEU A 46 0.08 -18.79 -0.02
CA LEU A 46 0.41 -17.83 -1.07
C LEU A 46 -0.44 -18.16 -2.30
N ILE A 47 -1.18 -17.18 -2.80
CA ILE A 47 -2.05 -17.32 -3.96
C ILE A 47 -1.47 -16.48 -5.10
N VAL A 48 -1.30 -17.10 -6.26
CA VAL A 48 -0.77 -16.44 -7.46
C VAL A 48 -1.70 -16.71 -8.64
N LEU A 49 -2.21 -15.63 -9.24
CA LEU A 49 -2.94 -15.67 -10.49
C LEU A 49 -2.09 -14.99 -11.56
N ALA A 50 -1.72 -15.69 -12.62
CA ALA A 50 -1.16 -15.06 -13.80
C ALA A 50 -2.28 -14.79 -14.80
N THR A 51 -2.66 -13.53 -14.97
CA THR A 51 -3.62 -13.04 -15.95
C THR A 51 -2.92 -12.53 -17.23
N PRO A 52 -3.65 -12.30 -18.33
CA PRO A 52 -3.10 -11.66 -19.52
C PRO A 52 -2.55 -10.26 -19.26
N SER A 53 -3.13 -9.56 -18.28
CA SER A 53 -2.70 -8.25 -17.86
C SER A 53 -1.53 -8.28 -16.88
N GLY A 54 -1.14 -9.45 -16.31
CA GLY A 54 0.08 -9.78 -15.54
C GLY A 54 -0.18 -10.67 -14.31
N SER A 55 0.33 -10.39 -13.10
CA SER A 55 0.18 -11.32 -11.96
C SER A 55 -0.43 -10.68 -10.72
N GLU A 56 -1.47 -11.30 -10.18
CA GLU A 56 -2.07 -10.94 -8.90
C GLU A 56 -1.57 -11.90 -7.81
N VAL A 57 -1.24 -11.34 -6.64
CA VAL A 57 -0.68 -12.06 -5.50
C VAL A 57 -1.48 -11.74 -4.26
N GLY A 58 -1.90 -12.78 -3.55
CA GLY A 58 -2.62 -12.65 -2.29
C GLY A 58 -2.27 -13.75 -1.32
N SER A 59 -2.95 -13.73 -0.18
CA SER A 59 -2.84 -14.76 0.85
C SER A 59 -4.16 -15.52 1.02
N GLY A 60 -4.09 -16.68 1.64
CA GLY A 60 -5.26 -17.46 2.04
C GLY A 60 -5.01 -18.20 3.35
N VAL A 61 -6.04 -18.80 3.92
CA VAL A 61 -5.93 -19.70 5.07
C VAL A 61 -6.75 -20.95 4.87
N VAL A 62 -6.14 -22.12 5.11
CA VAL A 62 -6.83 -23.40 5.14
C VAL A 62 -7.54 -23.56 6.49
N VAL A 63 -8.84 -23.83 6.44
CA VAL A 63 -9.72 -23.89 7.63
C VAL A 63 -10.31 -25.28 7.88
N ASP A 64 -10.08 -26.22 6.96
CA ASP A 64 -10.51 -27.62 7.07
C ASP A 64 -9.44 -28.55 6.50
N PRO A 65 -9.17 -29.72 7.13
CA PRO A 65 -8.15 -30.66 6.67
C PRO A 65 -8.42 -31.24 5.27
N LYS A 66 -9.63 -31.13 4.72
CA LYS A 66 -9.97 -31.51 3.34
C LYS A 66 -9.53 -30.46 2.31
N GLY A 67 -8.89 -29.37 2.75
CA GLY A 67 -8.35 -28.34 1.85
C GLY A 67 -9.33 -27.22 1.51
N LEU A 68 -10.29 -26.93 2.40
CA LEU A 68 -11.08 -25.71 2.28
C LEU A 68 -10.22 -24.51 2.66
N LEU A 69 -10.04 -23.60 1.72
CA LEU A 69 -9.19 -22.42 1.84
C LEU A 69 -10.03 -21.16 1.66
N ILE A 70 -9.85 -20.20 2.56
CA ILE A 70 -10.53 -18.90 2.52
C ILE A 70 -9.53 -17.83 2.10
N THR A 71 -9.95 -16.97 1.19
CA THR A 71 -9.21 -15.77 0.78
C THR A 71 -10.19 -14.64 0.51
N ASN A 72 -9.72 -13.50 0.01
CA ASN A 72 -10.59 -12.44 -0.46
C ASN A 72 -11.11 -12.70 -1.87
N TYR A 73 -12.28 -12.16 -2.18
CA TYR A 73 -12.86 -12.25 -3.52
C TYR A 73 -11.97 -11.52 -4.53
N HIS A 74 -11.48 -10.32 -4.20
CA HIS A 74 -10.65 -9.56 -5.14
C HIS A 74 -9.41 -10.33 -5.62
N VAL A 75 -8.76 -11.08 -4.72
CA VAL A 75 -7.57 -11.91 -5.03
C VAL A 75 -7.84 -12.95 -6.12
N VAL A 76 -9.09 -13.42 -6.24
CA VAL A 76 -9.46 -14.50 -7.16
C VAL A 76 -10.46 -14.06 -8.23
N ALA A 77 -10.82 -12.78 -8.27
CA ALA A 77 -11.83 -12.25 -9.18
C ALA A 77 -11.47 -12.52 -10.65
N ASP A 78 -10.17 -12.52 -10.95
CA ASP A 78 -9.63 -12.76 -12.29
C ASP A 78 -9.22 -14.21 -12.57
N ALA A 79 -9.45 -15.15 -11.65
CA ALA A 79 -9.18 -16.58 -11.86
C ALA A 79 -9.76 -17.13 -13.18
N PRO A 80 -10.97 -16.74 -13.64
CA PRO A 80 -11.56 -17.22 -14.89
C PRO A 80 -10.80 -16.78 -16.14
N ARG A 81 -10.08 -15.65 -16.03
CA ARG A 81 -9.29 -15.05 -17.10
C ARG A 81 -7.81 -15.37 -16.96
N ALA A 82 -7.42 -16.05 -15.88
CA ALA A 82 -6.04 -16.35 -15.58
C ALA A 82 -5.49 -17.46 -16.49
N ARG A 83 -4.28 -17.25 -17.00
CA ARG A 83 -3.43 -18.26 -17.65
C ARG A 83 -2.98 -19.34 -16.66
N SER A 84 -2.76 -18.96 -15.40
CA SER A 84 -2.50 -19.89 -14.31
C SER A 84 -3.09 -19.41 -13.00
N PHE A 85 -3.55 -20.35 -12.17
CA PHE A 85 -4.02 -20.11 -10.82
C PHE A 85 -3.36 -21.14 -9.90
N ALA A 86 -2.46 -20.69 -9.03
CA ALA A 86 -1.66 -21.56 -8.19
C ALA A 86 -1.73 -21.12 -6.73
N VAL A 87 -1.75 -22.13 -5.84
CA VAL A 87 -1.63 -21.97 -4.40
C VAL A 87 -0.37 -22.69 -3.92
N PHE A 88 0.40 -22.01 -3.08
CA PHE A 88 1.55 -22.59 -2.37
C PHE A 88 1.27 -22.50 -0.86
N LEU A 89 1.74 -23.47 -0.10
CA LEU A 89 1.63 -23.49 1.37
C LEU A 89 3.02 -23.37 1.98
N TYR A 90 3.07 -22.79 3.17
CA TYR A 90 4.32 -22.65 3.91
C TYR A 90 4.91 -24.03 4.22
N ASP A 91 6.20 -24.19 3.98
CA ASP A 91 6.96 -25.38 4.37
C ASP A 91 7.84 -25.02 5.58
N PRO A 92 7.57 -25.54 6.79
CA PRO A 92 8.39 -25.29 7.97
C PRO A 92 9.86 -25.68 7.83
N LYS A 93 10.19 -26.50 6.82
CA LYS A 93 11.57 -26.87 6.51
C LYS A 93 12.33 -25.75 5.79
N GLU A 94 11.60 -24.81 5.16
CA GLU A 94 12.14 -23.67 4.40
C GLU A 94 12.23 -22.45 5.31
N ARG A 95 13.21 -22.49 6.23
CA ARG A 95 13.45 -21.42 7.21
C ARG A 95 13.99 -20.12 6.60
N ILE A 96 14.56 -20.20 5.40
CA ILE A 96 15.05 -19.07 4.61
C ILE A 96 14.27 -19.10 3.31
N VAL A 97 13.68 -17.97 2.95
CA VAL A 97 12.78 -17.81 1.81
C VAL A 97 13.46 -16.83 0.85
N GLU A 98 13.38 -17.11 -0.45
CA GLU A 98 13.88 -16.20 -1.49
C GLU A 98 13.21 -14.82 -1.39
N GLU A 99 13.99 -13.75 -1.54
CA GLU A 99 13.49 -12.37 -1.52
C GLU A 99 12.72 -12.00 -2.81
N ASP A 100 12.95 -12.76 -3.89
CA ASP A 100 12.27 -12.59 -5.18
C ASP A 100 11.17 -13.65 -5.36
N LEU A 101 9.92 -13.19 -5.48
CA LEU A 101 8.76 -14.04 -5.73
C LEU A 101 8.93 -14.91 -6.98
N ARG A 102 9.57 -14.41 -8.05
CA ARG A 102 9.79 -15.20 -9.26
C ARG A 102 10.75 -16.35 -9.00
N ALA A 103 11.85 -16.10 -8.29
CA ALA A 103 12.80 -17.14 -7.89
C ALA A 103 12.13 -18.20 -7.00
N TYR A 104 11.25 -17.76 -6.09
CA TYR A 104 10.42 -18.66 -5.28
C TYR A 104 9.53 -19.54 -6.17
N LEU A 105 8.77 -18.94 -7.09
CA LEU A 105 7.86 -19.68 -7.97
C LEU A 105 8.58 -20.67 -8.88
N ASP A 106 9.74 -20.31 -9.41
CA ASP A 106 10.54 -21.17 -10.28
C ASP A 106 11.11 -22.38 -9.52
N SER A 107 11.62 -22.15 -8.29
CA SER A 107 12.15 -23.22 -7.43
C SER A 107 11.07 -24.11 -6.79
N HIS A 108 9.85 -23.59 -6.63
CA HIS A 108 8.75 -24.30 -5.96
C HIS A 108 7.65 -24.76 -6.91
N LYS A 109 7.88 -24.72 -8.23
CA LYS A 109 6.88 -25.09 -9.25
C LYS A 109 6.22 -26.44 -9.01
N SER A 110 6.96 -27.43 -8.50
CA SER A 110 6.45 -28.77 -8.17
C SER A 110 5.52 -28.81 -6.95
N LYS A 111 5.55 -27.77 -6.09
CA LYS A 111 4.67 -27.62 -4.92
C LYS A 111 3.38 -26.86 -5.22
N ALA A 112 3.19 -26.37 -6.45
CA ALA A 112 2.00 -25.63 -6.84
C ALA A 112 0.73 -26.50 -6.76
N LEU A 113 -0.27 -26.02 -6.03
CA LEU A 113 -1.59 -26.61 -5.93
C LEU A 113 -2.56 -25.85 -6.84
N GLN A 114 -3.41 -26.57 -7.58
CA GLN A 114 -4.44 -25.98 -8.44
C GLN A 114 -5.77 -25.91 -7.66
N PRO A 115 -6.19 -24.74 -7.17
CA PRO A 115 -7.45 -24.61 -6.44
C PRO A 115 -8.65 -24.61 -7.39
N LYS A 116 -9.82 -24.96 -6.87
CA LYS A 116 -11.12 -24.70 -7.49
C LYS A 116 -11.88 -23.66 -6.68
N VAL A 117 -12.41 -22.62 -7.32
CA VAL A 117 -13.35 -21.71 -6.64
C VAL A 117 -14.66 -22.45 -6.38
N LEU A 118 -15.05 -22.57 -5.12
CA LEU A 118 -16.32 -23.18 -4.72
C LEU A 118 -17.43 -22.14 -4.57
N ARG A 119 -17.10 -20.98 -4.01
CA ARG A 119 -18.05 -19.92 -3.68
C ARG A 119 -17.35 -18.58 -3.56
N VAL A 120 -18.07 -17.51 -3.87
CA VAL A 120 -17.63 -16.13 -3.61
C VAL A 120 -18.75 -15.34 -2.91
N ASP A 121 -18.35 -14.35 -2.12
CA ASP A 121 -19.21 -13.32 -1.55
C ASP A 121 -18.56 -11.97 -1.84
N VAL A 122 -19.11 -11.29 -2.85
CA VAL A 122 -18.61 -10.00 -3.34
C VAL A 122 -18.81 -8.89 -2.32
N GLU A 123 -19.88 -8.95 -1.52
CA GLU A 123 -20.20 -7.90 -0.55
C GLU A 123 -19.23 -7.92 0.63
N ASN A 124 -18.89 -9.12 1.11
CA ASN A 124 -17.96 -9.30 2.22
C ASN A 124 -16.50 -9.44 1.78
N ASP A 125 -16.24 -9.48 0.47
CA ASP A 125 -14.94 -9.70 -0.15
C ASP A 125 -14.30 -11.02 0.32
N LEU A 126 -15.03 -12.12 0.17
CA LEU A 126 -14.62 -13.47 0.56
C LEU A 126 -14.72 -14.43 -0.63
N ALA A 127 -13.77 -15.37 -0.70
CA ALA A 127 -13.82 -16.51 -1.60
C ALA A 127 -13.47 -17.79 -0.85
N LEU A 128 -14.21 -18.86 -1.15
CA LEU A 128 -13.95 -20.20 -0.68
C LEU A 128 -13.38 -21.01 -1.84
N LEU A 129 -12.18 -21.53 -1.64
CA LEU A 129 -11.47 -22.38 -2.58
C LEU A 129 -11.40 -23.81 -2.04
N GLN A 130 -11.34 -24.76 -2.96
CA GLN A 130 -11.05 -26.16 -2.70
C GLN A 130 -9.67 -26.49 -3.25
N LEU A 131 -8.76 -26.90 -2.38
CA LEU A 131 -7.48 -27.47 -2.80
C LEU A 131 -7.66 -28.91 -3.29
N PRO A 132 -6.73 -29.43 -4.14
CA PRO A 132 -6.74 -30.83 -4.56
C PRO A 132 -6.79 -31.79 -3.37
N GLU A 133 -7.33 -32.99 -3.53
CA GLU A 133 -7.30 -33.95 -2.43
C GLU A 133 -5.86 -34.38 -2.09
N ARG A 134 -5.54 -34.39 -0.78
CA ARG A 134 -4.22 -34.78 -0.28
C ARG A 134 -4.35 -35.91 0.73
N LYS A 135 -3.59 -36.99 0.54
CA LYS A 135 -3.49 -38.08 1.52
C LYS A 135 -2.92 -37.55 2.83
N GLY A 136 -3.66 -37.75 3.93
CA GLY A 136 -3.31 -37.21 5.25
C GLY A 136 -3.88 -35.81 5.53
N GLY A 137 -4.59 -35.21 4.58
CA GLY A 137 -5.19 -33.89 4.71
C GLY A 137 -4.19 -32.74 4.63
N TYR A 138 -4.71 -31.54 4.81
CA TYR A 138 -3.95 -30.29 4.89
C TYR A 138 -3.79 -29.83 6.33
N PRO A 139 -2.68 -29.15 6.67
CA PRO A 139 -2.66 -28.29 7.85
C PRO A 139 -3.78 -27.26 7.76
N PHE A 140 -4.43 -26.96 8.89
CA PHE A 140 -5.53 -26.00 8.94
C PHE A 140 -5.50 -25.21 10.24
N VAL A 141 -6.01 -23.98 10.21
CA VAL A 141 -6.18 -23.14 11.39
C VAL A 141 -7.55 -23.41 12.00
N ALA A 142 -7.58 -23.61 13.32
CA ALA A 142 -8.83 -23.75 14.04
C ALA A 142 -9.57 -22.41 14.14
N TRP A 143 -10.88 -22.47 14.00
CA TRP A 143 -11.76 -21.31 14.17
C TRP A 143 -11.71 -20.77 15.61
N GLY A 144 -11.60 -19.46 15.76
CA GLY A 144 -11.75 -18.73 17.02
C GLY A 144 -13.14 -18.14 17.18
N ASP A 145 -13.28 -17.15 18.06
CA ASP A 145 -14.52 -16.41 18.25
C ASP A 145 -14.28 -14.91 18.14
N SER A 146 -14.78 -14.30 17.06
CA SER A 146 -14.61 -12.87 16.84
C SER A 146 -15.51 -12.00 17.72
N ASP A 147 -16.57 -12.56 18.31
CA ASP A 147 -17.46 -11.81 19.20
C ASP A 147 -16.87 -11.69 20.62
N ALA A 148 -15.95 -12.59 20.97
CA ALA A 148 -15.14 -12.52 22.18
C ALA A 148 -13.93 -11.58 22.05
N ALA A 149 -13.66 -11.06 20.85
CA ALA A 149 -12.55 -10.16 20.59
C ALA A 149 -12.65 -8.88 21.44
N LYS A 150 -11.50 -8.36 21.91
CA LYS A 150 -11.45 -7.14 22.73
C LYS A 150 -10.48 -6.13 22.14
N VAL A 151 -10.83 -4.84 22.25
CA VAL A 151 -9.86 -3.76 21.96
C VAL A 151 -8.65 -3.91 22.89
N GLY A 152 -7.45 -3.79 22.33
CA GLY A 152 -6.17 -4.03 23.02
C GLY A 152 -5.73 -5.49 23.06
N GLN A 153 -6.53 -6.44 22.55
CA GLN A 153 -6.12 -7.83 22.42
C GLN A 153 -5.01 -7.97 21.39
N ASP A 154 -3.92 -8.65 21.76
CA ASP A 154 -2.82 -8.97 20.85
C ASP A 154 -3.28 -9.92 19.74
N VAL A 155 -2.85 -9.60 18.52
CA VAL A 155 -3.17 -10.35 17.32
C VAL A 155 -1.96 -10.44 16.38
N ILE A 156 -1.98 -11.45 15.54
CA ILE A 156 -0.95 -11.75 14.57
C ILE A 156 -1.59 -11.88 13.19
N ALA A 157 -0.97 -11.27 12.19
CA ALA A 157 -1.29 -11.53 10.79
C ALA A 157 -0.14 -12.28 10.13
N ILE A 158 -0.48 -13.26 9.29
CA ILE A 158 0.49 -13.99 8.47
C ILE A 158 0.08 -13.82 7.02
N GLY A 159 1.02 -13.52 6.14
CA GLY A 159 0.74 -13.38 4.72
C GLY A 159 2.00 -13.20 3.88
N ASN A 160 1.83 -12.63 2.69
CA ASN A 160 2.88 -12.55 1.69
C ASN A 160 3.00 -11.10 1.16
N PRO A 161 3.35 -10.12 2.01
CA PRO A 161 3.32 -8.71 1.63
C PRO A 161 4.35 -8.42 0.53
N GLN A 162 3.92 -7.77 -0.55
CA GLN A 162 4.78 -7.39 -1.67
C GLN A 162 5.55 -8.57 -2.32
N GLY A 163 5.08 -9.80 -2.17
CA GLY A 163 5.76 -10.99 -2.71
C GLY A 163 6.87 -11.57 -1.82
N LEU A 164 7.15 -10.96 -0.65
CA LEU A 164 7.99 -11.54 0.39
C LEU A 164 7.18 -12.62 1.11
N ALA A 165 7.32 -13.86 0.67
CA ALA A 165 6.48 -14.93 1.17
C ALA A 165 6.70 -15.18 2.67
N TRP A 166 5.60 -15.50 3.39
CA TRP A 166 5.61 -15.98 4.78
C TRP A 166 6.00 -14.95 5.85
N THR A 167 5.54 -13.70 5.71
CA THR A 167 5.79 -12.64 6.69
C THR A 167 4.78 -12.66 7.83
N LEU A 168 5.29 -12.56 9.06
CA LEU A 168 4.51 -12.29 10.26
C LEU A 168 4.49 -10.79 10.57
N THR A 169 3.31 -10.24 10.81
CA THR A 169 3.13 -8.93 11.45
C THR A 169 2.29 -9.10 12.72
N SER A 170 2.46 -8.20 13.68
CA SER A 170 1.70 -8.26 14.94
C SER A 170 1.35 -6.87 15.45
N GLY A 171 0.31 -6.81 16.28
CA GLY A 171 -0.22 -5.60 16.88
C GLY A 171 -1.41 -5.96 17.76
N SER A 172 -2.29 -5.01 18.03
CA SER A 172 -3.53 -5.27 18.77
C SER A 172 -4.79 -4.97 17.96
N ILE A 173 -5.95 -5.38 18.46
CA ILE A 173 -7.25 -4.90 17.97
C ILE A 173 -7.44 -3.46 18.43
N SER A 174 -7.49 -2.52 17.50
CA SER A 174 -7.64 -1.09 17.80
C SER A 174 -9.10 -0.64 17.86
N ALA A 175 -10.03 -1.36 17.22
CA ALA A 175 -11.48 -1.16 17.38
C ALA A 175 -12.29 -2.36 16.89
N ILE A 176 -13.49 -2.54 17.45
CA ILE A 176 -14.49 -3.50 16.95
C ILE A 176 -15.55 -2.71 16.19
N ARG A 177 -15.80 -3.07 14.93
CA ARG A 177 -16.79 -2.46 14.06
C ARG A 177 -17.85 -3.50 13.69
N LYS A 178 -19.03 -3.04 13.26
CA LYS A 178 -20.19 -3.89 12.95
C LYS A 178 -19.85 -5.12 12.10
N ASN A 179 -19.00 -4.97 11.07
CA ASN A 179 -18.59 -6.06 10.17
C ASN A 179 -17.05 -6.11 9.96
N ALA A 180 -16.27 -5.61 10.92
CA ALA A 180 -14.81 -5.59 10.79
C ALA A 180 -14.12 -5.56 12.16
N LEU A 181 -13.02 -6.30 12.27
CA LEU A 181 -12.02 -6.10 13.31
C LEU A 181 -10.99 -5.10 12.78
N GLN A 182 -10.86 -3.96 13.45
CA GLN A 182 -9.84 -2.97 13.15
C GLN A 182 -8.60 -3.29 13.98
N THR A 183 -7.42 -3.34 13.36
CA THR A 183 -6.16 -3.71 14.00
C THR A 183 -5.06 -2.72 13.67
N GLU A 184 -4.14 -2.54 14.61
CA GLU A 184 -2.89 -1.79 14.37
C GLU A 184 -1.77 -2.64 13.79
N THR A 185 -2.03 -3.93 13.60
CA THR A 185 -1.12 -4.83 12.90
C THR A 185 -0.90 -4.33 11.48
N ALA A 186 0.36 -4.31 11.03
CA ALA A 186 0.70 -3.93 9.66
C ALA A 186 0.06 -4.91 8.66
N ILE A 187 -0.99 -4.46 7.99
CA ILE A 187 -1.63 -5.15 6.87
C ILE A 187 -1.17 -4.44 5.60
N ASN A 188 -0.43 -5.12 4.74
CA ASN A 188 0.08 -4.58 3.48
C ASN A 188 -0.51 -5.36 2.30
N PRO A 189 -0.52 -4.80 1.08
CA PRO A 189 -0.83 -5.56 -0.14
C PRO A 189 -0.01 -6.87 -0.17
N GLY A 190 -0.72 -8.00 -0.28
CA GLY A 190 -0.15 -9.34 -0.17
C GLY A 190 -0.49 -10.09 1.13
N ASN A 191 -0.88 -9.40 2.22
CA ASN A 191 -1.50 -10.03 3.41
C ASN A 191 -3.02 -10.21 3.27
N SER A 192 -3.65 -9.51 2.32
CA SER A 192 -5.08 -9.66 2.01
C SER A 192 -5.41 -11.12 1.69
N GLY A 193 -6.44 -11.63 2.36
CA GLY A 193 -6.93 -13.00 2.33
C GLY A 193 -6.26 -13.92 3.36
N GLY A 194 -5.16 -13.49 3.98
CA GLY A 194 -4.47 -14.23 5.03
C GLY A 194 -5.16 -14.14 6.40
N PRO A 195 -4.75 -14.98 7.36
CA PRO A 195 -5.39 -15.04 8.67
C PRO A 195 -5.02 -13.86 9.58
N LEU A 196 -6.00 -13.39 10.36
CA LEU A 196 -5.80 -12.65 11.60
C LEU A 196 -6.04 -13.61 12.78
N LEU A 197 -5.04 -13.76 13.62
CA LEU A 197 -4.94 -14.80 14.65
C LEU A 197 -4.91 -14.15 16.04
N ASP A 198 -5.54 -14.80 17.02
CA ASP A 198 -5.29 -14.50 18.43
C ASP A 198 -4.05 -15.24 18.96
N MET A 199 -3.70 -14.95 20.22
CA MET A 199 -2.56 -15.58 20.90
C MET A 199 -2.81 -17.04 21.33
N ASP A 200 -3.99 -17.61 21.04
CA ASP A 200 -4.29 -19.04 21.18
C ASP A 200 -4.16 -19.79 19.84
N ALA A 201 -3.60 -19.12 18.82
CA ALA A 201 -3.46 -19.61 17.46
C ALA A 201 -4.81 -19.99 16.81
N LYS A 202 -5.86 -19.22 17.11
CA LYS A 202 -7.17 -19.35 16.49
C LYS A 202 -7.42 -18.24 15.49
N LEU A 203 -8.13 -18.57 14.41
CA LEU A 203 -8.56 -17.62 13.40
C LEU A 203 -9.67 -16.73 13.97
N ILE A 204 -9.43 -15.44 14.08
CA ILE A 204 -10.44 -14.44 14.54
C ILE A 204 -10.86 -13.49 13.42
N GLY A 205 -10.16 -13.48 12.29
CA GLY A 205 -10.63 -12.84 11.07
C GLY A 205 -9.81 -13.13 9.82
N ILE A 206 -10.28 -12.63 8.68
CA ILE A 206 -9.56 -12.67 7.40
C ILE A 206 -9.12 -11.25 7.07
N ASN A 207 -7.81 -11.03 6.91
CA ASN A 207 -7.27 -9.71 6.55
C ASN A 207 -7.84 -9.31 5.18
N THR A 208 -8.39 -8.10 5.05
CA THR A 208 -9.10 -7.69 3.83
C THR A 208 -8.51 -6.44 3.23
N TYR A 209 -8.58 -5.33 3.96
CA TYR A 209 -8.21 -4.02 3.42
C TYR A 209 -7.55 -3.15 4.49
N ILE A 210 -6.87 -2.11 4.03
CA ILE A 210 -6.40 -1.00 4.85
C ILE A 210 -7.25 0.24 4.57
N ARG A 211 -7.47 1.07 5.59
CA ARG A 211 -7.98 2.42 5.33
C ARG A 211 -6.82 3.26 4.79
N ARG A 212 -6.84 3.54 3.48
CA ARG A 212 -5.90 4.48 2.87
C ARG A 212 -5.98 5.81 3.64
N ASN A 213 -4.82 6.38 4.00
CA ASN A 213 -4.64 7.59 4.83
C ASN A 213 -4.68 7.42 6.35
N ALA A 214 -4.52 6.20 6.87
CA ALA A 214 -4.36 6.00 8.30
C ALA A 214 -3.30 4.92 8.55
N GLN A 215 -2.16 5.30 9.15
CA GLN A 215 -1.11 4.36 9.53
C GLN A 215 -1.65 3.36 10.56
N SER A 216 -1.20 2.11 10.47
CA SER A 216 -1.56 1.06 11.43
C SER A 216 -3.08 0.92 11.62
N LEU A 217 -3.83 0.94 10.51
CA LEU A 217 -5.27 0.71 10.49
C LEU A 217 -5.64 -0.33 9.44
N GLY A 218 -5.36 -1.58 9.80
CA GLY A 218 -5.80 -2.76 9.08
C GLY A 218 -7.23 -3.16 9.45
N PHE A 219 -7.91 -3.83 8.53
CA PHE A 219 -9.27 -4.34 8.74
C PHE A 219 -9.32 -5.82 8.33
N ALA A 220 -9.91 -6.62 9.21
CA ALA A 220 -10.20 -8.02 8.97
C ALA A 220 -11.70 -8.31 9.07
N ARG A 221 -12.22 -9.19 8.21
CA ARG A 221 -13.59 -9.70 8.34
C ARG A 221 -13.68 -10.62 9.56
N PRO A 222 -14.64 -10.39 10.49
CA PRO A 222 -14.76 -11.20 11.70
C PRO A 222 -15.02 -12.67 11.37
N VAL A 223 -14.34 -13.58 12.08
CA VAL A 223 -14.40 -15.00 11.74
C VAL A 223 -15.81 -15.61 11.86
N ASN A 224 -16.68 -15.10 12.74
CA ASN A 224 -18.03 -15.62 12.87
C ASN A 224 -18.88 -15.32 11.62
N LEU A 225 -18.67 -14.17 10.97
CA LEU A 225 -19.26 -13.85 9.67
C LEU A 225 -18.73 -14.81 8.59
N VAL A 226 -17.41 -15.02 8.58
CA VAL A 226 -16.73 -15.91 7.63
C VAL A 226 -17.19 -17.37 7.78
N ARG A 227 -17.42 -17.83 9.02
CA ARG A 227 -17.95 -19.17 9.30
C ARG A 227 -19.34 -19.35 8.68
N GLY A 228 -20.21 -18.35 8.83
CA GLY A 228 -21.52 -18.34 8.19
C GLY A 228 -21.42 -18.47 6.66
N PHE A 229 -20.46 -17.79 6.03
CA PHE A 229 -20.18 -17.92 4.59
C PHE A 229 -19.75 -19.33 4.18
N VAL A 230 -18.93 -20.01 5.00
CA VAL A 230 -18.50 -21.39 4.75
C VAL A 230 -19.64 -22.40 4.94
N GLU A 231 -20.45 -22.23 5.98
CA GLU A 231 -21.48 -23.20 6.39
C GLU A 231 -22.79 -23.10 5.60
N GLN A 232 -23.04 -21.97 4.91
CA GLN A 232 -24.22 -21.80 4.07
C GLN A 232 -24.36 -22.94 3.05
N LYS A 233 -25.56 -23.51 2.93
CA LYS A 233 -25.92 -24.52 1.92
C LYS A 233 -26.83 -23.87 0.88
N GLY A 234 -26.43 -23.92 -0.40
CA GLY A 234 -27.12 -23.25 -1.52
C GLY A 234 -26.16 -22.39 -2.36
N ASP A 235 -26.58 -22.12 -3.61
CA ASP A 235 -25.83 -21.30 -4.56
C ASP A 235 -25.90 -19.81 -4.18
N LEU A 236 -24.79 -19.27 -3.66
CA LEU A 236 -24.42 -17.89 -3.96
C LEU A 236 -23.70 -17.96 -5.31
N GLY A 237 -24.39 -17.50 -6.34
CA GLY A 237 -24.25 -17.95 -7.72
C GLY A 237 -22.81 -18.10 -8.25
N HIS A 238 -22.62 -19.16 -9.03
CA HIS A 238 -21.72 -19.14 -10.17
C HIS A 238 -22.10 -17.99 -11.10
N ALA A 239 -21.68 -16.76 -10.79
CA ALA A 239 -21.73 -15.64 -11.72
C ALA A 239 -20.31 -15.37 -12.22
N ILE A 240 -19.73 -16.40 -12.86
CA ILE A 240 -18.61 -16.25 -13.78
C ILE A 240 -19.15 -16.35 -15.21
N ALA A 241 -20.19 -15.58 -15.52
CA ALA A 241 -20.70 -15.38 -16.87
C ALA A 241 -21.60 -14.14 -16.84
N GLY A 242 -21.36 -13.22 -17.78
CA GLY A 242 -21.89 -11.86 -17.76
C GLY A 242 -23.42 -11.75 -17.65
N ALA A 243 -23.88 -10.91 -16.74
CA ALA A 243 -25.19 -10.27 -16.79
C ALA A 243 -25.15 -8.98 -15.94
N GLN A 244 -25.57 -7.86 -16.51
CA GLN A 244 -25.84 -6.62 -15.76
C GLN A 244 -27.02 -6.85 -14.80
N PRO A 245 -26.99 -6.31 -13.57
CA PRO A 245 -28.22 -6.20 -12.78
C PRO A 245 -28.54 -4.76 -12.36
N THR A 246 -29.80 -4.44 -12.60
CA THR A 246 -30.60 -3.29 -12.17
C THR A 246 -30.81 -3.24 -10.65
N THR A 247 -30.78 -2.04 -10.08
CA THR A 247 -31.11 -1.72 -8.68
C THR A 247 -32.62 -1.85 -8.39
N PRO A 248 -33.02 -2.23 -7.15
CA PRO A 248 -33.53 -1.22 -6.21
C PRO A 248 -33.02 -1.30 -4.74
N GLN A 249 -33.07 -0.12 -4.09
CA GLN A 249 -32.74 0.37 -2.73
C GLN A 249 -33.30 -0.43 -1.52
N ALA A 250 -32.87 -0.31 -0.25
CA ALA A 250 -31.79 0.41 0.46
C ALA A 250 -31.65 -0.13 1.91
N GLY A 251 -30.43 -0.07 2.49
CA GLY A 251 -30.20 -0.37 3.92
C GLY A 251 -28.75 -0.29 4.41
N LYS A 252 -28.06 0.85 4.21
CA LYS A 252 -26.79 1.32 4.82
C LYS A 252 -25.87 0.28 5.52
N ALA A 253 -24.89 -0.21 4.78
CA ALA A 253 -23.50 -0.39 5.22
C ALA A 253 -22.61 -0.07 4.00
N GLU A 254 -21.63 0.82 4.15
CA GLU A 254 -20.80 1.29 3.05
C GLU A 254 -19.85 0.18 2.59
N SER A 255 -20.20 -0.45 1.47
CA SER A 255 -19.33 -1.29 0.65
C SER A 255 -18.23 -0.46 -0.04
N PRO A 256 -17.11 -1.09 -0.46
CA PRO A 256 -15.86 -0.42 -0.82
C PRO A 256 -15.96 0.39 -2.10
N VAL A 257 -15.17 1.47 -2.16
CA VAL A 257 -14.93 2.27 -3.36
C VAL A 257 -14.38 1.37 -4.47
N HIS A 258 -15.27 1.03 -5.41
CA HIS A 258 -14.92 0.68 -6.78
C HIS A 258 -14.13 1.85 -7.39
N LEU A 259 -12.95 1.59 -7.97
CA LEU A 259 -12.61 2.36 -9.16
C LEU A 259 -13.73 2.10 -10.17
N PRO A 260 -14.28 3.13 -10.81
CA PRO A 260 -15.43 2.94 -11.68
C PRO A 260 -15.08 1.93 -12.77
N SER A 261 -15.91 0.90 -12.90
CA SER A 261 -16.06 0.16 -14.15
C SER A 261 -16.05 1.17 -15.29
N GLY A 262 -15.26 0.94 -16.33
CA GLY A 262 -14.85 1.90 -17.38
C GLY A 262 -15.95 2.70 -18.14
N ALA A 263 -17.21 2.64 -17.73
CA ALA A 263 -18.30 3.51 -18.19
C ALA A 263 -18.50 4.79 -17.33
N GLN A 264 -17.89 4.90 -16.15
CA GLN A 264 -18.03 6.08 -15.27
C GLN A 264 -16.67 6.66 -14.84
N MET A 265 -15.85 7.14 -15.78
CA MET A 265 -15.13 8.38 -15.47
C MET A 265 -16.20 9.38 -15.03
N SER A 266 -16.25 9.68 -13.73
CA SER A 266 -17.37 10.42 -13.12
C SER A 266 -17.58 11.73 -13.90
N VAL A 267 -18.82 12.22 -13.98
CA VAL A 267 -19.12 13.53 -14.61
C VAL A 267 -18.13 14.59 -14.09
N LEU A 268 -17.75 14.47 -12.82
CA LEU A 268 -16.71 15.25 -12.17
C LEU A 268 -15.36 15.21 -12.92
N VAL A 269 -14.75 14.03 -13.09
CA VAL A 269 -13.43 13.89 -13.72
C VAL A 269 -13.47 14.28 -15.19
N LYS A 270 -14.53 13.92 -15.93
CA LYS A 270 -14.69 14.31 -17.34
C LYS A 270 -14.75 15.82 -17.51
N ARG A 271 -15.50 16.52 -16.65
CA ARG A 271 -15.58 17.99 -16.68
C ARG A 271 -14.27 18.64 -16.30
N LEU A 272 -13.61 18.14 -15.25
CA LEU A 272 -12.31 18.64 -14.84
C LEU A 272 -11.29 18.52 -15.98
N PHE A 273 -11.29 17.40 -16.71
CA PHE A 273 -10.37 17.19 -17.82
C PHE A 273 -10.69 18.11 -19.00
N ALA A 274 -11.97 18.25 -19.37
CA ALA A 274 -12.39 19.18 -20.41
C ALA A 274 -12.02 20.64 -20.09
N ASP A 275 -12.15 21.05 -18.82
CA ASP A 275 -11.75 22.39 -18.38
C ASP A 275 -10.23 22.58 -18.46
N ILE A 276 -9.44 21.56 -18.10
CA ILE A 276 -7.97 21.59 -18.24
C ILE A 276 -7.57 21.76 -19.70
N GLU A 277 -8.14 20.96 -20.60
CA GLU A 277 -7.83 21.03 -22.04
C GLU A 277 -8.20 22.40 -22.64
N LYS A 278 -9.35 22.95 -22.20
CA LYS A 278 -9.78 24.28 -22.62
C LYS A 278 -8.84 25.38 -22.10
N ARG A 279 -8.35 25.26 -20.86
CA ARG A 279 -7.53 26.29 -20.22
C ARG A 279 -6.07 26.23 -20.65
N PHE A 280 -5.55 25.02 -20.86
CA PHE A 280 -4.16 24.74 -21.22
C PHE A 280 -4.15 23.90 -22.50
N PRO A 281 -4.29 24.51 -23.67
CA PRO A 281 -4.28 23.76 -24.91
C PRO A 281 -2.90 23.12 -25.16
N GLY A 282 -2.89 22.00 -25.89
CA GLY A 282 -1.66 21.34 -26.34
C GLY A 282 -0.89 20.64 -25.22
N GLU A 283 0.45 20.70 -25.30
CA GLU A 283 1.37 20.00 -24.39
C GLU A 283 1.15 20.37 -22.91
N ALA A 284 0.91 21.66 -22.63
CA ALA A 284 0.74 22.15 -21.26
C ALA A 284 -0.45 21.47 -20.55
N GLY A 285 -1.60 21.33 -21.23
CA GLY A 285 -2.77 20.63 -20.68
C GLY A 285 -2.50 19.15 -20.46
N LYS A 286 -1.83 18.49 -21.42
CA LYS A 286 -1.48 17.07 -21.30
C LYS A 286 -0.57 16.81 -20.10
N ARG A 287 0.41 17.68 -19.84
CA ARG A 287 1.26 17.61 -18.64
C ARG A 287 0.44 17.75 -17.35
N VAL A 288 -0.46 18.73 -17.31
CA VAL A 288 -1.35 18.94 -16.15
C VAL A 288 -2.26 17.73 -15.93
N LEU A 289 -2.85 17.18 -16.99
CA LEU A 289 -3.68 15.97 -16.94
C LEU A 289 -2.89 14.77 -16.41
N CYS A 290 -1.67 14.55 -16.90
CA CYS A 290 -0.83 13.43 -16.43
C CYS A 290 -0.44 13.60 -14.96
N ALA A 291 -0.06 14.81 -14.54
CA ALA A 291 0.25 15.08 -13.15
C ALA A 291 -0.97 14.86 -12.24
N LEU A 292 -2.15 15.32 -12.66
CA LEU A 292 -3.39 15.10 -11.94
C LEU A 292 -3.76 13.61 -11.87
N PHE A 293 -3.64 12.89 -12.99
CA PHE A 293 -3.92 11.46 -13.05
C PHE A 293 -2.99 10.67 -12.14
N SER A 294 -1.69 10.93 -12.24
CA SER A 294 -0.66 10.36 -11.37
C SER A 294 -1.02 10.60 -9.91
N ALA A 295 -1.23 11.85 -9.52
CA ALA A 295 -1.59 12.19 -8.14
C ALA A 295 -2.85 11.45 -7.67
N MET A 296 -3.88 11.29 -8.52
CA MET A 296 -5.07 10.50 -8.18
C MET A 296 -4.76 9.02 -7.95
N THR A 297 -3.84 8.42 -8.72
CA THR A 297 -3.41 7.03 -8.46
C THR A 297 -2.71 6.87 -7.10
N TYR A 298 -2.09 7.95 -6.60
CA TYR A 298 -1.49 8.03 -5.27
C TYR A 298 -2.41 8.65 -4.21
N SER A 299 -3.74 8.61 -4.42
CA SER A 299 -4.73 9.15 -3.47
C SER A 299 -4.46 10.62 -3.07
N GLY A 300 -3.99 11.40 -4.03
CA GLY A 300 -3.70 12.83 -3.87
C GLY A 300 -2.40 13.16 -3.14
N ARG A 301 -1.56 12.18 -2.82
CA ARG A 301 -0.32 12.40 -2.07
C ARG A 301 0.80 13.01 -2.91
N THR A 302 0.72 12.91 -4.24
CA THR A 302 1.68 13.56 -5.14
C THR A 302 1.28 15.02 -5.37
N VAL A 303 2.30 15.89 -5.40
CA VAL A 303 2.14 17.29 -5.76
C VAL A 303 1.83 17.43 -7.26
N VAL A 304 0.88 18.29 -7.60
CA VAL A 304 0.64 18.69 -9.00
C VAL A 304 1.26 20.06 -9.26
N SER A 305 2.26 20.13 -10.14
CA SER A 305 2.99 21.36 -10.46
C SER A 305 2.63 21.93 -11.84
N GLY A 306 2.94 23.20 -12.06
CA GLY A 306 2.76 23.85 -13.36
C GLY A 306 1.31 24.15 -13.71
N VAL A 307 0.41 24.11 -12.73
CA VAL A 307 -1.01 24.39 -12.86
C VAL A 307 -1.26 25.88 -12.75
N GLY A 308 -1.07 26.62 -13.85
CA GLY A 308 -1.37 28.06 -14.01
C GLY A 308 -1.55 28.86 -12.71
N ASP A 309 -2.70 29.52 -12.55
CA ASP A 309 -3.18 30.00 -11.24
C ASP A 309 -4.14 28.97 -10.65
N VAL A 310 -3.77 28.29 -9.57
CA VAL A 310 -4.56 27.20 -8.97
C VAL A 310 -5.99 27.62 -8.59
N ALA A 311 -6.29 28.92 -8.48
CA ALA A 311 -7.66 29.39 -8.27
C ALA A 311 -8.68 28.81 -9.27
N TRP A 312 -8.30 28.61 -10.54
CA TRP A 312 -9.21 28.02 -11.54
C TRP A 312 -9.60 26.58 -11.20
N LEU A 313 -8.73 25.81 -10.49
CA LEU A 313 -9.05 24.45 -10.06
C LEU A 313 -10.25 24.45 -9.11
N ASN A 314 -10.37 25.48 -8.26
CA ASN A 314 -11.53 25.61 -7.38
C ASN A 314 -12.82 25.80 -8.17
N ASP A 315 -12.79 26.66 -9.19
CA ASP A 315 -13.94 26.93 -10.04
C ASP A 315 -14.34 25.68 -10.84
N SER A 316 -13.36 24.98 -11.42
CA SER A 316 -13.60 23.72 -12.14
C SER A 316 -14.16 22.63 -11.22
N LEU A 317 -13.65 22.50 -9.98
CA LEU A 317 -14.17 21.53 -9.02
C LEU A 317 -15.59 21.87 -8.56
N ALA A 318 -15.87 23.15 -8.31
CA ALA A 318 -17.22 23.59 -7.96
C ALA A 318 -18.22 23.32 -9.09
N ALA A 319 -17.88 23.72 -10.33
CA ALA A 319 -18.71 23.48 -11.50
C ALA A 319 -18.92 21.98 -11.79
N ALA A 320 -17.86 21.18 -11.59
CA ALA A 320 -17.91 19.74 -11.73
C ALA A 320 -18.79 19.11 -10.64
N LEU A 321 -18.77 19.58 -9.40
CA LEU A 321 -19.66 19.09 -8.34
C LEU A 321 -21.13 19.50 -8.56
N GLU A 322 -21.38 20.73 -9.01
CA GLU A 322 -22.74 21.21 -9.31
C GLU A 322 -23.42 20.39 -10.40
N SER A 323 -22.62 19.89 -11.35
CA SER A 323 -23.09 19.05 -12.43
C SER A 323 -23.54 17.65 -12.03
N VAL A 324 -23.04 17.18 -10.89
CA VAL A 324 -23.42 15.88 -10.37
C VAL A 324 -24.85 15.99 -9.85
N PRO A 325 -25.74 15.02 -10.16
CA PRO A 325 -27.09 14.97 -9.60
C PRO A 325 -27.06 15.10 -8.07
N LYS A 326 -27.97 15.88 -7.49
CA LYS A 326 -28.01 16.16 -6.04
C LYS A 326 -27.78 14.94 -5.13
N PRO A 327 -28.39 13.76 -5.40
CA PRO A 327 -28.18 12.55 -4.58
C PRO A 327 -26.72 12.05 -4.54
N ASP A 328 -25.94 12.33 -5.58
CA ASP A 328 -24.57 11.81 -5.76
C ASP A 328 -23.48 12.84 -5.44
N ARG A 329 -23.85 14.10 -5.17
CA ARG A 329 -22.90 15.19 -4.88
C ARG A 329 -22.06 14.91 -3.64
N ALA A 330 -22.66 14.36 -2.58
CA ALA A 330 -21.94 14.03 -1.34
C ALA A 330 -20.85 12.98 -1.58
N LYS A 331 -21.16 11.93 -2.35
CA LYS A 331 -20.20 10.90 -2.75
C LYS A 331 -19.07 11.48 -3.62
N SER A 332 -19.42 12.41 -4.51
CA SER A 332 -18.43 13.07 -5.38
C SER A 332 -17.52 14.02 -4.61
N ALA A 333 -18.04 14.73 -3.61
CA ALA A 333 -17.25 15.55 -2.70
C ALA A 333 -16.28 14.69 -1.88
N GLN A 334 -16.75 13.54 -1.37
CA GLN A 334 -15.90 12.56 -0.69
C GLN A 334 -14.83 11.97 -1.62
N TYR A 335 -15.15 11.74 -2.90
CA TYR A 335 -14.16 11.30 -3.89
C TYR A 335 -13.05 12.34 -4.08
N ILE A 336 -13.40 13.63 -4.21
CA ILE A 336 -12.40 14.72 -4.27
C ILE A 336 -11.53 14.70 -3.02
N GLU A 337 -12.16 14.58 -1.85
CA GLU A 337 -11.45 14.57 -0.59
C GLU A 337 -10.38 13.48 -0.53
N GLN A 338 -10.73 12.29 -1.03
CA GLN A 338 -9.89 11.09 -0.97
C GLN A 338 -8.85 10.96 -2.08
N ASN A 339 -9.11 11.51 -3.27
CA ASN A 339 -8.34 11.16 -4.46
C ASN A 339 -7.66 12.36 -5.12
N LEU A 340 -8.19 13.58 -4.99
CA LEU A 340 -7.55 14.72 -5.65
C LEU A 340 -6.27 15.15 -4.93
N PRO A 341 -5.30 15.73 -5.67
CA PRO A 341 -4.04 16.21 -5.11
C PRO A 341 -4.28 17.04 -3.85
N LEU A 342 -3.48 16.78 -2.82
CA LEU A 342 -3.50 17.58 -1.62
C LEU A 342 -2.75 18.89 -1.84
N LEU A 343 -1.70 18.85 -2.66
CA LEU A 343 -0.79 19.95 -2.92
C LEU A 343 -0.79 20.30 -4.41
N ALA A 344 -0.78 21.61 -4.69
CA ALA A 344 -0.59 22.13 -6.03
C ALA A 344 0.41 23.29 -6.04
N ILE A 345 1.21 23.39 -7.11
CA ILE A 345 2.16 24.49 -7.35
C ILE A 345 1.74 25.23 -8.62
N SER A 346 1.50 26.52 -8.48
CA SER A 346 1.24 27.41 -9.62
C SER A 346 2.48 27.51 -10.53
N THR A 347 2.29 28.03 -11.74
CA THR A 347 3.44 28.33 -12.63
C THR A 347 4.35 29.44 -12.08
N THR A 348 3.86 30.24 -11.12
CA THR A 348 4.64 31.26 -10.42
C THR A 348 5.36 30.72 -9.18
N GLY A 349 5.29 29.42 -8.90
CA GLY A 349 5.92 28.78 -7.74
C GLY A 349 5.14 28.94 -6.44
N LYS A 350 3.89 29.42 -6.50
CA LYS A 350 3.03 29.61 -5.33
C LYS A 350 2.39 28.28 -4.94
N LEU A 351 2.40 27.99 -3.64
CA LEU A 351 1.91 26.73 -3.11
C LEU A 351 0.47 26.82 -2.62
N TRP A 352 -0.28 25.78 -2.92
CA TRP A 352 -1.69 25.66 -2.59
C TRP A 352 -1.96 24.32 -1.91
N LEU A 353 -2.71 24.38 -0.81
CA LEU A 353 -3.12 23.23 -0.03
C LEU A 353 -4.63 23.03 -0.16
N ARG A 354 -5.05 21.81 -0.45
CA ARG A 354 -6.47 21.43 -0.50
C ARG A 354 -7.01 21.14 0.90
N SER A 355 -8.15 21.74 1.23
CA SER A 355 -9.00 21.34 2.35
C SER A 355 -10.43 21.14 1.85
N GLY A 356 -10.95 19.93 2.00
CA GLY A 356 -12.19 19.50 1.35
C GLY A 356 -12.08 19.61 -0.18
N ALA A 357 -13.01 20.30 -0.82
CA ALA A 357 -13.04 20.50 -2.28
C ALA A 357 -12.42 21.83 -2.75
N LYS A 358 -11.66 22.53 -1.89
CA LYS A 358 -11.05 23.82 -2.21
C LYS A 358 -9.56 23.83 -1.89
N TYR A 359 -8.79 24.45 -2.78
CA TYR A 359 -7.40 24.83 -2.59
C TYR A 359 -7.31 26.23 -2.02
N PHE A 360 -6.45 26.38 -1.03
CA PHE A 360 -6.13 27.62 -0.37
C PHE A 360 -4.65 27.92 -0.62
N ASP A 361 -4.38 29.18 -0.93
CA ASP A 361 -3.02 29.71 -0.95
C ASP A 361 -2.40 29.57 0.44
N VAL A 362 -1.27 28.87 0.51
CA VAL A 362 -0.52 28.67 1.76
C VAL A 362 0.81 29.42 1.77
N GLY A 363 0.99 30.35 0.83
CA GLY A 363 2.13 31.26 0.77
C GLY A 363 3.25 30.79 -0.16
N PRO A 364 4.35 31.54 -0.22
CA PRO A 364 5.46 31.34 -1.15
C PRO A 364 6.46 30.32 -0.61
N ALA A 365 5.99 29.22 -0.01
CA ALA A 365 6.90 28.21 0.52
C ALA A 365 7.84 27.71 -0.60
N THR A 366 9.09 27.44 -0.25
CA THR A 366 10.15 27.17 -1.26
C THR A 366 10.21 25.71 -1.68
N ALA A 367 9.74 24.81 -0.82
CA ALA A 367 9.54 23.39 -1.02
C ALA A 367 8.38 22.91 -0.15
N MET A 368 7.70 21.84 -0.57
CA MET A 368 6.57 21.26 0.15
C MET A 368 6.38 19.81 -0.26
N ASP A 369 6.10 18.96 0.71
CA ASP A 369 5.85 17.55 0.45
C ASP A 369 4.83 16.96 1.44
N VAL A 370 4.18 15.87 1.03
CA VAL A 370 3.31 15.07 1.88
C VAL A 370 3.98 13.73 2.11
N ASP A 371 4.21 13.40 3.37
CA ASP A 371 4.68 12.07 3.72
C ASP A 371 3.74 11.02 3.17
N ASP A 372 4.27 10.20 2.26
CA ASP A 372 3.49 9.27 1.48
C ASP A 372 2.92 8.11 2.30
N VAL A 373 3.26 8.00 3.59
CA VAL A 373 2.72 6.99 4.51
C VAL A 373 1.99 7.63 5.70
N THR A 374 2.56 8.62 6.38
CA THR A 374 1.91 9.31 7.53
C THR A 374 0.83 10.30 7.08
N GLY A 375 0.96 10.86 5.87
CA GLY A 375 0.13 11.97 5.40
C GLY A 375 0.46 13.32 6.05
N GLN A 376 1.51 13.40 6.87
CA GLN A 376 1.99 14.67 7.43
C GLN A 376 2.49 15.56 6.29
N ILE A 377 2.08 16.83 6.30
CA ILE A 377 2.48 17.80 5.29
C ILE A 377 3.59 18.66 5.88
N TYR A 378 4.66 18.83 5.12
CA TYR A 378 5.78 19.68 5.45
C TYR A 378 5.96 20.74 4.36
N ALA A 379 6.39 21.93 4.74
CA ALA A 379 6.78 22.99 3.82
C ALA A 379 8.00 23.73 4.34
N THR A 380 8.65 24.54 3.51
CA THR A 380 9.72 25.45 3.91
C THR A 380 9.32 26.90 3.73
N ASP A 381 9.70 27.78 4.66
CA ASP A 381 9.61 29.23 4.43
C ASP A 381 10.69 29.73 3.44
N GLN A 382 10.78 31.06 3.24
CA GLN A 382 11.75 31.65 2.31
C GLN A 382 13.19 31.54 2.82
N GLU A 383 13.36 31.47 4.14
CA GLU A 383 14.63 31.29 4.83
C GLU A 383 15.10 29.83 4.79
N GLY A 384 14.20 28.88 4.48
CA GLY A 384 14.46 27.45 4.43
C GLY A 384 14.23 26.74 5.77
N ASN A 385 13.42 27.31 6.66
CA ASN A 385 12.96 26.65 7.87
C ASN A 385 11.76 25.76 7.54
N VAL A 386 11.80 24.53 8.02
CA VAL A 386 10.74 23.55 7.79
C VAL A 386 9.62 23.77 8.81
N VAL A 387 8.40 23.85 8.30
CA VAL A 387 7.15 23.88 9.06
C VAL A 387 6.32 22.63 8.75
N ALA A 388 5.58 22.15 9.73
CA ALA A 388 4.64 21.02 9.59
C ALA A 388 3.21 21.53 9.71
N TYR A 389 2.32 21.10 8.82
CA TYR A 389 0.91 21.50 8.86
C TYR A 389 0.15 20.71 9.93
N ASP A 390 -0.45 21.39 10.89
CA ASP A 390 -1.38 20.79 11.84
C ASP A 390 -2.79 20.83 11.27
N ARG A 391 -3.33 19.66 10.92
CA ARG A 391 -4.68 19.54 10.36
C ARG A 391 -5.79 19.78 11.39
N GLY A 392 -5.51 19.58 12.68
CA GLY A 392 -6.47 19.79 13.75
C GLY A 392 -6.71 21.28 14.02
N THR A 393 -5.65 22.08 13.96
CA THR A 393 -5.74 23.55 14.12
C THR A 393 -5.83 24.30 12.79
N GLY A 394 -5.49 23.66 11.67
CA GLY A 394 -5.47 24.27 10.35
C GLY A 394 -4.30 25.24 10.14
N SER A 395 -3.19 25.08 10.86
CA SER A 395 -2.08 26.03 10.91
C SER A 395 -0.71 25.37 10.78
N TRP A 396 0.28 26.13 10.28
CA TRP A 396 1.67 25.69 10.26
C TRP A 396 2.33 25.76 11.65
N LYS A 397 3.10 24.73 12.00
CA LYS A 397 3.91 24.64 13.22
C LYS A 397 5.39 24.54 12.88
N GLN A 398 6.21 25.25 13.64
CA GLN A 398 7.66 25.20 13.49
C GLN A 398 8.21 23.84 13.92
N THR A 399 9.09 23.27 13.10
CA THR A 399 9.77 21.99 13.42
C THR A 399 11.13 22.19 14.08
N GLY A 400 11.71 23.39 13.96
CA GLY A 400 13.09 23.69 14.38
C GLY A 400 14.16 23.24 13.38
N ILE A 401 13.78 22.68 12.24
CA ILE A 401 14.70 22.25 11.19
C ILE A 401 14.91 23.41 10.22
N GLY A 402 16.15 23.80 9.98
CA GLY A 402 16.51 24.93 9.11
C GLY A 402 17.41 24.58 7.93
N GLN A 403 17.69 25.60 7.10
CA GLN A 403 18.58 25.55 5.93
C GLN A 403 18.13 24.63 4.79
N ALA A 404 16.90 24.16 4.81
CA ALA A 404 16.35 23.33 3.75
C ALA A 404 16.25 24.14 2.44
N ARG A 405 16.74 23.54 1.35
CA ARG A 405 16.49 23.98 -0.02
C ARG A 405 15.35 23.17 -0.63
N ASP A 406 15.33 21.88 -0.33
CA ASP A 406 14.37 20.91 -0.81
C ASP A 406 14.06 19.90 0.31
N ILE A 407 12.84 19.36 0.31
CA ILE A 407 12.36 18.43 1.33
C ILE A 407 11.51 17.33 0.71
N GLU A 408 11.65 16.13 1.25
CA GLU A 408 10.83 14.97 0.88
C GLU A 408 10.55 14.16 2.16
N ALA A 409 9.39 13.55 2.29
CA ALA A 409 8.99 12.83 3.49
C ALA A 409 8.43 11.45 3.14
N SER A 410 8.83 10.44 3.91
CA SER A 410 8.30 9.09 3.75
C SER A 410 8.48 8.28 5.03
N GLU A 411 7.45 7.52 5.40
CA GLU A 411 7.47 6.63 6.58
C GLU A 411 7.88 7.33 7.89
N GLY A 412 7.48 8.61 8.04
CA GLY A 412 7.80 9.42 9.22
C GLY A 412 9.24 9.94 9.25
N VAL A 413 10.02 9.74 8.17
CA VAL A 413 11.35 10.32 7.99
C VAL A 413 11.25 11.53 7.08
N LEU A 414 11.76 12.68 7.52
CA LEU A 414 11.90 13.87 6.69
C LEU A 414 13.32 13.92 6.13
N TYR A 415 13.45 13.84 4.82
CA TYR A 415 14.69 14.04 4.09
C TYR A 415 14.84 15.52 3.74
N VAL A 416 16.03 16.07 3.99
CA VAL A 416 16.34 17.47 3.76
C VAL A 416 17.57 17.55 2.89
N LEU A 417 17.46 18.27 1.78
CA LEU A 417 18.60 18.72 0.98
C LEU A 417 18.80 20.20 1.27
N ASP A 418 19.90 20.53 1.93
CA ASP A 418 20.14 21.90 2.35
C ASP A 418 20.78 22.78 1.27
N LYS A 419 20.89 24.07 1.58
CA LYS A 419 21.49 25.10 0.71
C LYS A 419 22.97 24.80 0.38
N ALA A 420 23.68 24.04 1.22
CA ALA A 420 25.05 23.59 0.95
C ALA A 420 25.11 22.31 0.11
N GLY A 421 23.96 21.69 -0.18
CA GLY A 421 23.83 20.46 -0.95
C GLY A 421 23.97 19.19 -0.12
N ILE A 422 23.96 19.26 1.22
CA ILE A 422 24.03 18.07 2.06
C ILE A 422 22.62 17.47 2.19
N VAL A 423 22.53 16.17 1.92
CA VAL A 423 21.33 15.37 2.14
C VAL A 423 21.35 14.84 3.56
N SER A 424 20.27 15.00 4.32
CA SER A 424 20.12 14.51 5.69
C SER A 424 18.78 13.83 5.89
N ALA A 425 18.71 12.86 6.80
CA ALA A 425 17.45 12.34 7.34
C ALA A 425 17.17 12.97 8.70
N VAL A 426 15.91 13.33 8.94
CA VAL A 426 15.42 13.83 10.22
C VAL A 426 14.36 12.89 10.76
N VAL A 427 14.61 12.37 11.97
CA VAL A 427 13.69 11.50 12.71
C VAL A 427 13.50 12.11 14.11
N GLY A 428 12.28 12.54 14.40
CA GLY A 428 12.01 13.36 15.59
C GLY A 428 12.84 14.64 15.57
N ALA A 429 13.63 14.87 16.61
CA ALA A 429 14.52 16.04 16.72
C ALA A 429 15.94 15.79 16.13
N LYS A 430 16.26 14.57 15.70
CA LYS A 430 17.62 14.21 15.29
C LYS A 430 17.77 14.34 13.78
N ARG A 431 18.66 15.24 13.33
CA ARG A 431 19.11 15.36 11.94
C ARG A 431 20.45 14.63 11.77
N SER A 432 20.52 13.71 10.81
CA SER A 432 21.71 12.92 10.50
C SER A 432 22.07 13.10 9.02
N PRO A 433 23.31 13.51 8.67
CA PRO A 433 23.73 13.62 7.28
C PRO A 433 23.80 12.23 6.64
N LEU A 434 23.34 12.12 5.40
CA LEU A 434 23.38 10.92 4.58
C LEU A 434 24.40 11.02 3.45
N SER A 435 24.54 12.19 2.81
CA SER A 435 25.51 12.38 1.74
C SER A 435 26.89 12.76 2.27
N GLN A 436 27.93 12.14 1.71
CA GLN A 436 29.32 12.49 2.02
C GLN A 436 29.82 13.71 1.24
N ARG A 437 29.14 14.05 0.14
CA ARG A 437 29.45 15.18 -0.73
C ARG A 437 28.21 16.03 -1.01
N PRO A 438 28.38 17.33 -1.30
CA PRO A 438 27.31 18.18 -1.79
C PRO A 438 26.68 17.65 -3.08
N VAL A 439 25.35 17.63 -3.13
CA VAL A 439 24.52 17.26 -4.27
C VAL A 439 23.88 18.51 -4.87
N GLN A 440 23.98 18.64 -6.20
CA GLN A 440 23.27 19.65 -6.97
C GLN A 440 22.14 18.99 -7.75
N GLY A 441 20.94 19.01 -7.18
CA GLY A 441 19.78 18.39 -7.80
C GLY A 441 18.63 18.25 -6.82
N SER A 442 17.87 17.17 -6.95
CA SER A 442 16.58 16.98 -6.27
C SER A 442 16.53 15.68 -5.47
N LEU A 443 15.61 15.66 -4.52
CA LEU A 443 15.20 14.46 -3.80
C LEU A 443 13.93 13.86 -4.43
N LEU A 444 13.67 12.59 -4.13
CA LEU A 444 12.36 11.96 -4.26
C LEU A 444 12.27 10.88 -3.20
N ALA A 445 11.35 10.96 -2.24
CA ALA A 445 11.15 9.93 -1.23
C ALA A 445 9.80 9.24 -1.41
N THR A 446 9.79 7.91 -1.25
CA THR A 446 8.55 7.13 -1.27
C THR A 446 8.76 5.76 -0.63
N ARG A 447 7.77 5.30 0.16
CA ARG A 447 7.72 4.01 0.86
C ARG A 447 9.07 3.60 1.45
N GLY A 448 9.64 4.49 2.26
CA GLY A 448 10.90 4.25 2.97
C GLY A 448 12.16 4.25 2.08
N THR A 449 12.03 4.63 0.81
CA THR A 449 13.13 4.70 -0.16
C THR A 449 13.36 6.16 -0.56
N LEU A 450 14.60 6.63 -0.42
CA LEU A 450 15.02 7.95 -0.90
C LEU A 450 15.83 7.79 -2.18
N TYR A 451 15.49 8.56 -3.20
CA TYR A 451 16.27 8.77 -4.40
C TYR A 451 16.90 10.15 -4.37
N VAL A 452 18.17 10.22 -4.76
CA VAL A 452 18.91 11.47 -4.87
C VAL A 452 19.43 11.58 -6.29
N LEU A 453 18.96 12.59 -7.03
CA LEU A 453 19.38 12.83 -8.39
C LEU A 453 20.36 14.00 -8.43
N ASP A 454 21.64 13.73 -8.69
CA ASP A 454 22.65 14.76 -8.95
C ASP A 454 22.61 15.16 -10.44
N GLN A 455 22.15 16.37 -10.71
CA GLN A 455 21.89 16.86 -12.07
C GLN A 455 23.16 17.18 -12.85
N ARG A 456 24.33 17.32 -12.19
CA ARG A 456 25.61 17.60 -12.87
C ARG A 456 25.93 16.52 -13.90
N GLU A 457 25.82 15.27 -13.50
CA GLU A 457 26.13 14.09 -14.32
C GLU A 457 24.88 13.22 -14.62
N GLY A 458 23.72 13.61 -14.08
CA GLY A 458 22.52 12.77 -14.11
C GLY A 458 22.71 11.48 -13.31
N ALA A 459 23.47 11.55 -12.22
CA ALA A 459 23.78 10.41 -11.36
C ALA A 459 22.66 10.22 -10.35
N LEU A 460 22.00 9.07 -10.41
CA LEU A 460 20.92 8.70 -9.49
C LEU A 460 21.47 7.78 -8.40
N PHE A 461 21.24 8.13 -7.15
CA PHE A 461 21.57 7.33 -5.97
C PHE A 461 20.30 6.89 -5.26
N ARG A 462 20.34 5.74 -4.58
CA ARG A 462 19.21 5.24 -3.80
C ARG A 462 19.67 4.89 -2.38
N TRP A 463 18.94 5.40 -1.41
CA TRP A 463 19.06 5.10 0.01
C TRP A 463 17.83 4.32 0.46
N LYS A 464 18.03 3.13 1.01
CA LYS A 464 16.95 2.25 1.49
C LYS A 464 17.47 1.43 2.67
N GLY A 465 16.61 1.16 3.66
CA GLY A 465 16.99 0.27 4.78
C GLY A 465 18.22 0.75 5.56
N GLY A 466 18.43 2.07 5.64
CA GLY A 466 19.53 2.67 6.41
C GLY A 466 20.91 2.64 5.75
N HIS A 467 21.00 2.33 4.45
CA HIS A 467 22.26 2.35 3.70
C HIS A 467 22.07 2.84 2.26
N TRP A 468 23.18 3.25 1.63
CA TRP A 468 23.23 3.54 0.20
C TRP A 468 23.40 2.25 -0.58
N ASP A 469 22.67 2.11 -1.68
CA ASP A 469 22.96 1.07 -2.66
C ASP A 469 24.34 1.24 -3.28
N LYS A 470 24.89 0.13 -3.80
CA LYS A 470 26.19 0.09 -4.50
C LYS A 470 27.31 0.80 -3.74
N ASP A 471 27.31 0.70 -2.41
CA ASP A 471 28.29 1.32 -1.53
C ASP A 471 28.46 2.84 -1.74
N GLY A 472 27.38 3.53 -2.15
CA GLY A 472 27.37 4.96 -2.42
C GLY A 472 27.67 5.35 -3.87
N GLU A 473 27.85 4.38 -4.78
CA GLU A 473 27.93 4.62 -6.22
C GLU A 473 26.56 4.85 -6.87
N PRO A 474 26.49 5.57 -8.00
CA PRO A 474 25.22 5.78 -8.71
C PRO A 474 24.58 4.46 -9.15
N ILE A 475 23.29 4.31 -8.87
CA ILE A 475 22.49 3.20 -9.40
C ILE A 475 22.23 3.36 -10.90
N ALA A 476 22.19 4.60 -11.39
CA ALA A 476 22.12 4.95 -12.81
C ALA A 476 22.81 6.29 -13.11
N LYS A 477 23.14 6.52 -14.38
CA LYS A 477 23.79 7.74 -14.90
C LYS A 477 23.01 8.28 -16.10
N GLY A 478 23.17 9.56 -16.41
CA GLY A 478 22.46 10.20 -17.52
C GLY A 478 20.96 10.44 -17.28
N VAL A 479 20.48 10.21 -16.05
CA VAL A 479 19.09 10.43 -15.66
C VAL A 479 18.83 11.94 -15.58
N ARG A 480 17.78 12.41 -16.26
CA ARG A 480 17.29 13.79 -16.19
C ARG A 480 16.18 13.93 -15.16
N GLU A 481 15.31 12.93 -15.07
CA GLU A 481 14.13 12.93 -14.22
C GLU A 481 13.89 11.52 -13.68
N VAL A 482 13.49 11.41 -12.42
CA VAL A 482 13.16 10.15 -11.76
C VAL A 482 11.71 10.15 -11.32
N ARG A 483 11.07 8.98 -11.44
CA ARG A 483 9.78 8.66 -10.86
C ARG A 483 9.92 7.35 -10.10
N ALA A 484 9.43 7.28 -8.86
CA ALA A 484 9.48 6.05 -8.09
C ALA A 484 8.21 5.82 -7.27
N ASN A 485 7.99 4.54 -6.93
CA ASN A 485 6.99 4.06 -6.00
C ASN A 485 7.67 2.99 -5.12
N GLY A 486 8.17 3.42 -3.97
CA GLY A 486 9.12 2.63 -3.18
C GLY A 486 10.39 2.24 -3.94
N PRO A 487 10.79 0.95 -3.94
CA PRO A 487 12.01 0.51 -4.61
C PRO A 487 11.90 0.44 -6.14
N THR A 488 10.68 0.50 -6.69
CA THR A 488 10.43 0.55 -8.14
C THR A 488 10.64 1.97 -8.62
N TRP A 489 11.48 2.15 -9.63
CA TRP A 489 11.76 3.47 -10.18
C TRP A 489 11.98 3.43 -11.69
N TYR A 490 11.77 4.59 -12.31
CA TYR A 490 11.96 4.84 -13.72
C TYR A 490 12.75 6.13 -13.89
N GLY A 491 13.76 6.09 -14.75
CA GLY A 491 14.60 7.24 -15.08
C GLY A 491 14.38 7.66 -16.51
N LEU A 492 13.95 8.90 -16.72
CA LEU A 492 13.93 9.52 -18.04
C LEU A 492 15.27 10.21 -18.27
N ASP A 493 15.98 9.84 -19.33
CA ASP A 493 17.27 10.42 -19.66
C ASP A 493 17.15 11.72 -20.49
N ARG A 494 18.30 12.34 -20.78
CA ARG A 494 18.33 13.59 -21.58
C ARG A 494 17.96 13.39 -23.04
N GLY A 495 18.16 12.18 -23.57
CA GLY A 495 17.77 11.81 -24.92
C GLY A 495 16.26 11.70 -25.06
N GLY A 496 15.56 11.32 -23.98
CA GLY A 496 14.14 11.00 -23.95
C GLY A 496 13.90 9.50 -23.74
N GLY A 497 14.95 8.69 -23.57
CA GLY A 497 14.82 7.26 -23.29
C GLY A 497 14.42 7.02 -21.83
N VAL A 498 13.67 5.95 -21.59
CA VAL A 498 13.20 5.59 -20.24
C VAL A 498 13.87 4.30 -19.79
N TYR A 499 14.57 4.37 -18.67
CA TYR A 499 15.18 3.23 -17.98
C TYR A 499 14.26 2.74 -16.85
N SER A 500 13.99 1.44 -16.81
CA SER A 500 13.27 0.79 -15.71
C SER A 500 14.28 0.20 -14.72
N GLY A 501 14.26 0.70 -13.50
CA GLY A 501 15.08 0.17 -12.41
C GLY A 501 14.74 -1.26 -12.05
N THR A 502 13.45 -1.63 -12.16
CA THR A 502 12.96 -2.97 -11.85
C THR A 502 13.41 -4.00 -12.88
N GLN A 503 13.46 -3.62 -14.15
CA GLN A 503 13.86 -4.52 -15.24
C GLN A 503 15.34 -4.41 -15.60
N ALA A 504 16.04 -3.43 -15.02
CA ALA A 504 17.43 -3.11 -15.28
C ALA A 504 17.75 -2.83 -16.77
N ASN A 505 16.80 -2.31 -17.54
CA ASN A 505 16.95 -2.02 -18.97
C ASN A 505 16.22 -0.74 -19.40
N TYR A 506 16.53 -0.25 -20.59
CA TYR A 506 15.74 0.78 -21.26
C TYR A 506 14.46 0.16 -21.84
N ILE A 507 13.31 0.65 -21.38
CA ILE A 507 11.97 0.30 -21.83
C ILE A 507 11.46 1.21 -22.94
N ASP A 508 12.12 2.35 -23.12
CA ASP A 508 12.02 3.19 -24.31
C ASP A 508 13.42 3.61 -24.74
N ARG A 509 13.75 3.35 -26.01
CA ARG A 509 15.03 3.69 -26.65
C ARG A 509 14.86 4.62 -27.84
N GLU A 510 13.62 4.93 -28.25
CA GLU A 510 13.35 5.80 -29.39
C GLU A 510 13.70 7.24 -29.03
N GLY A 511 13.61 7.60 -27.75
CA GLY A 511 14.17 8.84 -27.22
C GLY A 511 13.34 10.07 -27.55
N ASP A 512 12.03 9.92 -27.64
CA ASP A 512 11.10 10.99 -27.98
C ASP A 512 10.30 11.47 -26.76
N LEU A 513 10.33 10.76 -25.62
CA LEU A 513 9.59 11.17 -24.44
C LEU A 513 10.15 12.45 -23.78
N ILE A 514 9.24 13.40 -23.54
CA ILE A 514 9.50 14.70 -22.89
C ILE A 514 9.00 14.76 -21.45
N GLY A 515 8.36 13.70 -20.96
CA GLY A 515 7.92 13.58 -19.57
C GLY A 515 7.36 12.20 -19.27
N ILE A 516 7.49 11.78 -18.01
CA ILE A 516 6.93 10.53 -17.50
C ILE A 516 6.20 10.73 -16.17
N TRP A 517 5.12 9.99 -15.97
CA TRP A 517 4.30 10.02 -14.77
C TRP A 517 3.92 8.60 -14.37
N LEU A 518 3.85 8.35 -13.06
CA LEU A 518 3.45 7.05 -12.56
C LEU A 518 1.93 6.88 -12.63
N MET A 519 1.51 5.66 -12.88
CA MET A 519 0.11 5.27 -12.88
C MET A 519 -0.04 3.93 -12.15
N GLY A 520 -0.07 3.98 -10.82
CA GLY A 520 0.08 2.76 -10.02
C GLY A 520 1.43 2.10 -10.29
N ASP A 521 1.41 0.91 -10.91
CA ASP A 521 2.63 0.16 -11.30
C ASP A 521 3.07 0.43 -12.75
N ASP A 522 2.24 1.14 -13.52
CA ASP A 522 2.45 1.50 -14.93
C ASP A 522 3.03 2.93 -15.06
N LEU A 523 3.34 3.35 -16.30
CA LEU A 523 3.74 4.72 -16.61
C LEU A 523 2.88 5.34 -17.70
N LEU A 524 2.68 6.65 -17.59
CA LEU A 524 2.30 7.52 -18.70
C LEU A 524 3.56 8.24 -19.21
N GLY A 525 3.74 8.25 -20.52
CA GLY A 525 4.75 9.01 -21.24
C GLY A 525 4.07 10.05 -22.13
N LEU A 526 4.72 11.19 -22.33
CA LEU A 526 4.32 12.19 -23.33
C LEU A 526 5.51 12.37 -24.28
N ASP A 527 5.29 12.23 -25.59
CA ASP A 527 6.31 12.45 -26.61
C ASP A 527 6.37 13.91 -27.11
N ARG A 528 7.33 14.23 -27.99
CA ARG A 528 7.53 15.57 -28.57
C ARG A 528 6.41 16.01 -29.51
N GLU A 529 5.73 15.05 -30.12
CA GLU A 529 4.57 15.23 -30.98
C GLU A 529 3.29 15.48 -30.15
N GLY A 530 3.38 15.31 -28.83
CA GLY A 530 2.33 15.49 -27.86
C GLY A 530 1.40 14.28 -27.76
N VAL A 531 1.74 13.12 -28.29
CA VAL A 531 0.99 11.88 -28.09
C VAL A 531 1.29 11.34 -26.70
N LEU A 532 0.23 10.91 -26.02
CA LEU A 532 0.35 10.22 -24.73
C LEU A 532 0.56 8.74 -24.99
N HIS A 533 1.48 8.15 -24.26
CA HIS A 533 1.79 6.73 -24.31
C HIS A 533 1.55 6.13 -22.93
N HIS A 534 1.00 4.93 -22.89
CA HIS A 534 0.84 4.13 -21.68
C HIS A 534 1.81 2.95 -21.75
N TRP A 535 2.78 2.93 -20.85
CA TRP A 535 3.60 1.75 -20.60
C TRP A 535 2.84 0.82 -19.68
N HIS A 536 2.44 -0.33 -20.22
CA HIS A 536 1.86 -1.39 -19.42
C HIS A 536 3.01 -2.26 -18.89
N ASN A 537 3.33 -2.11 -17.60
CA ASN A 537 4.50 -2.75 -17.00
C ASN A 537 4.39 -4.27 -17.02
N GLN A 538 3.20 -4.83 -16.88
CA GLN A 538 3.03 -6.28 -16.96
C GLN A 538 3.14 -6.82 -18.40
N ALA A 539 2.68 -6.07 -19.41
CA ALA A 539 2.78 -6.45 -20.82
C ALA A 539 4.13 -6.09 -21.45
N GLN A 540 4.96 -5.29 -20.75
CA GLN A 540 6.27 -4.83 -21.21
C GLN A 540 6.17 -4.09 -22.56
N LYS A 541 5.14 -3.25 -22.70
CA LYS A 541 4.84 -2.58 -23.97
C LYS A 541 4.25 -1.19 -23.79
N TRP A 542 4.66 -0.28 -24.67
CA TRP A 542 4.04 1.02 -24.87
C TRP A 542 2.82 0.94 -25.79
N HIS A 543 1.77 1.65 -25.40
CA HIS A 543 0.56 1.83 -26.17
C HIS A 543 0.29 3.32 -26.33
N ALA A 544 0.26 3.83 -27.56
CA ALA A 544 -0.21 5.18 -27.81
C ALA A 544 -1.70 5.28 -27.39
N LEU A 545 -1.99 6.24 -26.52
CA LEU A 545 -3.34 6.62 -26.15
C LEU A 545 -3.89 7.49 -27.27
N THR A 546 -4.74 6.91 -28.11
CA THR A 546 -5.49 7.68 -29.10
C THR A 546 -6.46 8.65 -28.40
N PRO A 547 -6.61 9.88 -28.90
CA PRO A 547 -7.50 10.90 -28.34
C PRO A 547 -8.93 10.42 -28.07
#